data_AF-N8NVX1-F1
#
_entry.id   AF-N8NVX1-F1
#
_cell.length_a   1.000
_cell.length_b   1.000
_cell.length_c   1.000
_cell.angle_alpha   90.00
_cell.angle_beta   90.00
_cell.angle_gamma   90.00
#
_symmetry.space_group_name_H-M   'P 1'
#
loop_
_entity.id
_entity.type
_entity.pdbx_description
1 polymer ?
#
loop_
_entity_poly.entity_id
_entity_poly.type
_entity_poly.pdbx_seq_one_letter_code
_entity_poly.pdbx_strand_id
1 'polypeptide(L)'
;MIIAKILILLIQTFGVIAIISLIISLITKLLSTLPFGSITAAKSTFKVFNHIKNYDNQVHEKKLINKNYANIQQNWKIQDLENLAENGDAVAQNKLGEIFFLGLNTPKNFAKSFKWSVIAAQNKHKESQQRLVTLYSNGWGVKRDLDIAKYWENQFLDIKTNLTRIGDNKLT
;
A
#
# COMPACT_ATOMS: atom_id res chain seq x y z
N MET A 1 -23.67 -32.93 -20.14
CA MET A 1 -24.04 -31.49 -20.23
C MET A 1 -24.70 -30.93 -18.97
N ILE A 2 -25.61 -31.68 -18.33
CA ILE A 2 -26.33 -31.23 -17.12
C ILE A 2 -25.40 -31.10 -15.90
N ILE A 3 -24.51 -32.07 -15.67
CA ILE A 3 -23.57 -32.07 -14.52
C ILE A 3 -22.63 -30.85 -14.55
N ALA A 4 -22.09 -30.49 -15.72
CA ALA A 4 -21.22 -29.33 -15.87
C ALA A 4 -21.94 -28.00 -15.57
N LYS A 5 -23.21 -27.87 -15.98
CA LYS A 5 -24.04 -26.68 -15.68
C LYS A 5 -24.36 -26.56 -14.20
N ILE A 6 -24.67 -27.68 -13.53
CA ILE A 6 -24.90 -27.71 -12.08
C ILE A 6 -23.61 -27.32 -11.33
N LEU A 7 -22.46 -27.82 -11.78
CA LEU A 7 -21.16 -27.50 -11.19
C LEU A 7 -20.85 -25.99 -11.28
N ILE A 8 -21.09 -25.38 -12.44
CA ILE A 8 -20.92 -23.94 -12.65
C ILE A 8 -21.88 -23.13 -11.77
N LEU A 9 -23.15 -23.55 -11.67
CA LEU A 9 -24.15 -22.86 -10.84
C LEU A 9 -23.77 -22.89 -9.36
N LEU A 10 -23.28 -24.03 -8.87
CA LEU A 10 -22.81 -24.17 -7.48
C LEU A 10 -21.61 -23.25 -7.20
N ILE A 11 -20.67 -23.15 -8.15
CA ILE A 11 -19.50 -22.25 -8.07
C ILE A 11 -19.93 -20.79 -7.96
N GLN A 12 -21.00 -20.41 -8.66
CA GLN A 12 -21.54 -19.05 -8.64
C GLN A 12 -22.34 -18.72 -7.38
N THR A 13 -23.04 -19.69 -6.77
CA THR A 13 -23.96 -19.44 -5.65
C THR A 13 -23.32 -19.60 -4.27
N PHE A 14 -22.39 -20.54 -4.10
CA PHE A 14 -21.83 -20.86 -2.78
C PHE A 14 -20.37 -20.44 -2.59
N GLY A 15 -19.74 -19.97 -3.67
CA GLY A 15 -18.30 -19.69 -3.69
C GLY A 15 -17.47 -20.97 -3.71
N VAL A 16 -16.28 -20.88 -4.31
CA VAL A 16 -15.33 -22.00 -4.50
C VAL A 16 -15.03 -22.75 -3.19
N ILE A 17 -15.03 -22.05 -2.05
CA ILE A 17 -14.69 -22.57 -0.72
C ILE A 17 -15.74 -23.56 -0.18
N ALA A 18 -17.04 -23.28 -0.35
CA ALA A 18 -18.11 -24.14 0.15
C ALA A 18 -18.17 -25.47 -0.61
N ILE A 19 -17.90 -25.43 -1.92
CA ILE A 19 -17.87 -26.61 -2.78
C ILE A 19 -16.65 -27.47 -2.46
N ILE A 20 -15.48 -26.86 -2.25
CA ILE A 20 -14.28 -27.56 -1.80
C ILE A 20 -14.54 -28.26 -0.47
N SER A 21 -15.22 -27.61 0.48
CA SER A 21 -15.56 -28.20 1.78
C SER A 21 -16.49 -29.42 1.66
N LEU A 22 -17.48 -29.34 0.76
CA LEU A 22 -18.39 -30.45 0.48
C LEU A 22 -17.67 -31.63 -0.17
N ILE A 23 -16.76 -31.35 -1.12
CA ILE A 23 -15.95 -32.37 -1.81
C ILE A 23 -15.01 -33.07 -0.83
N ILE A 24 -14.35 -32.32 0.07
CA ILE A 24 -13.49 -32.90 1.12
C ILE A 24 -14.32 -33.82 2.02
N SER A 25 -15.47 -33.35 2.51
CA SER A 25 -16.36 -34.15 3.36
C SER A 25 -16.75 -35.46 2.70
N LEU A 26 -17.08 -35.43 1.41
CA LEU A 26 -17.44 -36.61 0.61
C LEU A 26 -16.25 -37.58 0.46
N ILE A 27 -15.06 -37.05 0.20
CA ILE A 27 -13.82 -37.83 0.05
C ILE A 27 -13.43 -38.51 1.37
N THR A 28 -13.50 -37.82 2.52
CA THR A 28 -13.25 -38.44 3.84
C THR A 28 -14.21 -39.59 4.12
N LYS A 29 -15.49 -39.43 3.76
CA LYS A 29 -16.53 -40.45 3.96
C LYS A 29 -16.33 -41.67 3.05
N LEU A 30 -15.84 -41.45 1.82
CA LEU A 30 -15.51 -42.51 0.87
C LEU A 30 -14.21 -43.26 1.24
N LEU A 31 -13.24 -42.56 1.82
CA LEU A 31 -11.97 -43.15 2.25
C LEU A 31 -12.12 -44.01 3.52
N SER A 32 -13.05 -43.67 4.42
CA SER A 32 -13.33 -44.46 5.63
C SER A 32 -13.94 -45.84 5.35
N THR A 33 -14.34 -46.13 4.10
CA THR A 33 -14.98 -47.40 3.71
C THR A 33 -14.06 -48.35 2.94
N LEU A 34 -12.78 -48.02 2.73
CA LEU A 34 -11.85 -48.83 1.92
C LEU A 34 -10.71 -49.43 2.77
N PRO A 35 -10.26 -50.68 2.51
CA PRO A 35 -9.14 -51.30 3.23
C PRO A 35 -7.77 -50.67 2.92
N PHE A 36 -6.85 -50.80 3.89
CA PHE A 36 -5.62 -50.02 4.16
C PHE A 36 -4.65 -49.62 3.01
N GLY A 37 -4.78 -50.14 1.78
CA GLY A 37 -3.95 -49.75 0.62
C GLY A 37 -4.24 -48.33 0.09
N SER A 38 -5.36 -47.74 0.48
CA SER A 38 -5.84 -46.40 0.11
C SER A 38 -5.17 -45.24 0.85
N ILE A 39 -4.42 -45.52 1.93
CA ILE A 39 -3.84 -44.51 2.83
C ILE A 39 -2.72 -43.71 2.15
N THR A 40 -1.92 -44.34 1.28
CA THR A 40 -0.82 -43.66 0.57
C THR A 40 -1.35 -42.67 -0.47
N ALA A 41 -2.41 -43.05 -1.20
CA ALA A 41 -3.10 -42.15 -2.13
C ALA A 41 -3.78 -40.99 -1.37
N ALA A 42 -4.41 -41.27 -0.23
CA ALA A 42 -5.02 -40.26 0.65
C ALA A 42 -3.99 -39.27 1.24
N LYS A 43 -2.79 -39.73 1.61
CA LYS A 43 -1.70 -38.85 2.08
C LYS A 43 -1.16 -37.96 0.95
N SER A 44 -1.04 -38.50 -0.26
CA SER A 44 -0.61 -37.74 -1.43
C SER A 44 -1.63 -36.64 -1.79
N THR A 45 -2.92 -36.98 -1.83
CA THR A 45 -3.99 -36.00 -2.07
C THR A 45 -4.10 -34.96 -0.95
N PHE A 46 -3.91 -35.35 0.32
CA PHE A 46 -3.86 -34.41 1.45
C PHE A 46 -2.68 -33.43 1.37
N LYS A 47 -1.50 -33.89 0.93
CA LYS A 47 -0.32 -33.04 0.74
C LYS A 47 -0.53 -32.02 -0.38
N VAL A 48 -1.05 -32.45 -1.52
CA VAL A 48 -1.41 -31.56 -2.65
C VAL A 48 -2.49 -30.57 -2.23
N PHE A 49 -3.50 -31.02 -1.49
CA PHE A 49 -4.56 -30.17 -0.95
C PHE A 49 -4.02 -29.08 -0.02
N ASN A 50 -3.15 -29.43 0.93
CA ASN A 50 -2.53 -28.43 1.82
C ASN A 50 -1.66 -27.42 1.04
N HIS A 51 -1.00 -27.87 -0.03
CA HIS A 51 -0.20 -26.98 -0.87
C HIS A 51 -1.07 -26.00 -1.67
N ILE A 52 -2.22 -26.45 -2.18
CA ILE A 52 -3.20 -25.61 -2.89
C ILE A 52 -3.85 -24.63 -1.91
N LYS A 53 -4.26 -25.08 -0.72
CA LYS A 53 -4.85 -24.23 0.33
C LYS A 53 -3.89 -23.12 0.77
N ASN A 54 -2.60 -23.43 0.91
CA ASN A 54 -1.58 -22.41 1.22
C ASN A 54 -1.35 -21.43 0.06
N TYR A 55 -1.39 -21.90 -1.19
CA TYR A 55 -1.22 -21.01 -2.35
C TYR A 55 -2.40 -20.06 -2.52
N ASP A 56 -3.64 -20.55 -2.38
CA ASP A 56 -4.86 -19.72 -2.41
C ASP A 56 -4.88 -18.71 -1.25
N ASN A 57 -4.46 -19.11 -0.05
CA ASN A 57 -4.30 -18.19 1.08
C ASN A 57 -3.24 -17.12 0.79
N GLN A 58 -2.09 -17.47 0.22
CA GLN A 58 -1.07 -16.48 -0.13
C GLN A 58 -1.53 -15.51 -1.21
N VAL A 59 -2.28 -15.98 -2.21
CA VAL A 59 -2.85 -15.11 -3.25
C VAL A 59 -3.95 -14.22 -2.67
N HIS A 60 -4.79 -14.75 -1.78
CA HIS A 60 -5.84 -14.00 -1.10
C HIS A 60 -5.24 -12.96 -0.15
N GLU A 61 -4.24 -13.33 0.65
CA GLU A 61 -3.48 -12.43 1.51
C GLU A 61 -2.75 -11.38 0.69
N LYS A 62 -2.04 -11.71 -0.40
CA LYS A 62 -1.42 -10.70 -1.27
C LYS A 62 -2.45 -9.77 -1.89
N LYS A 63 -3.63 -10.26 -2.26
CA LYS A 63 -4.73 -9.43 -2.78
C LYS A 63 -5.36 -8.56 -1.68
N LEU A 64 -5.52 -9.08 -0.47
CA LEU A 64 -6.01 -8.35 0.69
C LEU A 64 -5.00 -7.31 1.14
N ILE A 65 -3.72 -7.64 1.15
CA ILE A 65 -2.59 -6.76 1.45
C ILE A 65 -2.51 -5.67 0.40
N ASN A 66 -2.57 -6.00 -0.90
CA ASN A 66 -2.56 -4.99 -1.96
C ASN A 66 -3.82 -4.09 -1.91
N LYS A 67 -4.99 -4.67 -1.64
CA LYS A 67 -6.24 -3.92 -1.42
C LYS A 67 -6.20 -3.09 -0.14
N ASN A 68 -5.57 -3.57 0.93
CA ASN A 68 -5.43 -2.87 2.20
C ASN A 68 -4.40 -1.75 2.07
N TYR A 69 -3.28 -1.95 1.37
CA TYR A 69 -2.34 -0.87 1.03
C TYR A 69 -3.00 0.17 0.13
N ALA A 70 -3.77 -0.24 -0.88
CA ALA A 70 -4.56 0.67 -1.71
C ALA A 70 -5.65 1.40 -0.89
N ASN A 71 -6.31 0.73 0.04
CA ASN A 71 -7.32 1.32 0.92
C ASN A 71 -6.69 2.24 1.99
N ILE A 72 -5.53 1.91 2.53
CA ILE A 72 -4.74 2.78 3.43
C ILE A 72 -4.30 4.02 2.66
N GLN A 73 -3.96 3.91 1.38
CA GLN A 73 -3.71 5.04 0.49
C GLN A 73 -4.98 5.83 0.12
N GLN A 74 -6.16 5.18 0.08
CA GLN A 74 -7.44 5.79 -0.29
C GLN A 74 -8.25 6.36 0.89
N ASN A 75 -7.93 6.00 2.13
CA ASN A 75 -8.75 6.35 3.30
C ASN A 75 -8.26 7.58 4.09
N TRP A 76 -7.45 8.44 3.47
CA TRP A 76 -7.29 9.79 3.97
C TRP A 76 -8.29 10.67 3.26
N LYS A 77 -9.43 10.92 3.92
CA LYS A 77 -10.23 12.08 3.53
C LYS A 77 -9.30 13.29 3.63
N ILE A 78 -9.17 14.04 2.54
CA ILE A 78 -8.36 15.27 2.53
C ILE A 78 -8.77 16.17 3.71
N GLN A 79 -10.05 16.17 4.07
CA GLN A 79 -10.58 16.86 5.25
C GLN A 79 -9.93 16.42 6.58
N ASP A 80 -9.74 15.12 6.80
CA ASP A 80 -9.13 14.61 8.04
C ASP A 80 -7.65 15.00 8.10
N LEU A 81 -6.94 14.96 6.96
CA LEU A 81 -5.58 15.46 6.85
C LEU A 81 -5.51 16.97 7.05
N GLU A 82 -6.46 17.74 6.51
CA GLU A 82 -6.55 19.19 6.71
C GLU A 82 -6.72 19.49 8.21
N ASN A 83 -7.61 18.81 8.91
CA ASN A 83 -7.79 18.96 10.35
C ASN A 83 -6.49 18.63 11.13
N LEU A 84 -5.80 17.53 10.79
CA LEU A 84 -4.53 17.18 11.45
C LEU A 84 -3.43 18.20 11.16
N ALA A 85 -3.32 18.64 9.91
CA ALA A 85 -2.31 19.59 9.46
C ALA A 85 -2.52 20.98 10.08
N GLU A 86 -3.78 21.41 10.25
CA GLU A 86 -4.16 22.62 10.98
C GLU A 86 -3.82 22.53 12.47
N ASN A 87 -3.88 21.34 13.06
CA ASN A 87 -3.44 21.06 14.43
C ASN A 87 -1.91 20.87 14.57
N GLY A 88 -1.14 21.12 13.50
CA GLY A 88 0.32 21.12 13.55
C GLY A 88 0.98 19.77 13.26
N ASP A 89 0.22 18.76 12.81
CA ASP A 89 0.81 17.48 12.41
C ASP A 89 1.67 17.65 11.15
N ALA A 90 2.99 17.57 11.32
CA ALA A 90 3.97 17.76 10.25
C ALA A 90 3.90 16.68 9.16
N VAL A 91 3.48 15.46 9.50
CA VAL A 91 3.30 14.36 8.54
C VAL A 91 2.08 14.64 7.67
N ALA A 92 0.98 15.08 8.28
CA ALA A 92 -0.23 15.48 7.56
C ALA A 92 0.03 16.68 6.65
N GLN A 93 0.77 17.69 7.12
CA GLN A 93 1.19 18.84 6.31
C GLN A 93 2.03 18.40 5.09
N ASN A 94 3.04 17.55 5.30
CA ASN A 94 3.84 17.01 4.20
C ASN A 94 2.96 16.24 3.20
N LYS A 95 2.00 15.46 3.71
CA LYS A 95 1.11 14.67 2.86
C LYS A 95 0.15 15.53 2.05
N LEU A 96 -0.46 16.55 2.64
CA LEU A 96 -1.29 17.50 1.88
C LEU A 96 -0.49 18.21 0.79
N GLY A 97 0.76 18.60 1.12
CA GLY A 97 1.70 19.16 0.15
C GLY A 97 1.89 18.23 -1.07
N GLU A 98 2.07 16.94 -0.83
CA GLU A 98 2.18 15.90 -1.86
C GLU A 98 0.89 15.70 -2.65
N ILE A 99 -0.24 15.55 -1.95
CA ILE A 99 -1.56 15.30 -2.55
C ILE A 99 -1.88 16.39 -3.58
N PHE A 100 -1.75 17.66 -3.19
CA PHE A 100 -2.05 18.78 -4.10
C PHE A 100 -1.00 18.96 -5.20
N PHE A 101 0.23 18.51 -5.00
CA PHE A 101 1.29 18.57 -6.03
C PHE A 101 1.07 17.54 -7.14
N LEU A 102 0.82 16.29 -6.73
CA LEU A 102 0.65 15.17 -7.65
C LEU A 102 -0.78 15.08 -8.18
N GLY A 103 -1.76 15.65 -7.46
CA GLY A 103 -3.17 15.52 -7.77
C GLY A 103 -3.72 14.15 -7.36
N LEU A 104 -3.32 13.65 -6.19
CA LEU A 104 -3.76 12.34 -5.71
C LEU A 104 -5.19 12.44 -5.19
N ASN A 105 -6.16 11.84 -5.90
CA ASN A 105 -7.58 11.85 -5.53
C ASN A 105 -8.22 13.27 -5.46
N THR A 106 -7.54 14.29 -5.98
CA THR A 106 -8.00 15.68 -6.12
C THR A 106 -7.27 16.32 -7.31
N PRO A 107 -7.82 17.34 -7.98
CA PRO A 107 -7.06 18.11 -8.95
C PRO A 107 -5.78 18.69 -8.35
N LYS A 108 -4.73 18.82 -9.18
CA LYS A 108 -3.50 19.50 -8.79
C LYS A 108 -3.81 20.94 -8.37
N ASN A 109 -3.20 21.36 -7.27
CA ASN A 109 -3.31 22.73 -6.77
C ASN A 109 -1.96 23.14 -6.18
N PHE A 110 -1.11 23.74 -7.02
CA PHE A 110 0.24 24.10 -6.61
C PHE A 110 0.28 25.17 -5.52
N ALA A 111 -0.72 26.04 -5.42
CA ALA A 111 -0.81 27.03 -4.34
C ALA A 111 -1.09 26.36 -2.98
N LYS A 112 -2.01 25.39 -2.92
CA LYS A 112 -2.23 24.58 -1.70
C LYS A 112 -1.02 23.70 -1.39
N SER A 113 -0.39 23.11 -2.41
CA SER A 113 0.85 22.35 -2.24
C SER A 113 1.95 23.21 -1.60
N PHE A 114 2.15 24.42 -2.14
CA PHE A 114 3.09 25.40 -1.62
C PHE A 114 2.82 25.73 -0.15
N LYS A 115 1.57 26.10 0.19
CA LYS A 115 1.16 26.42 1.57
C LYS A 115 1.60 25.32 2.55
N TRP A 116 1.22 24.07 2.27
CA TRP A 116 1.49 22.96 3.19
C TRP A 116 2.96 22.55 3.22
N SER A 117 3.64 22.59 2.07
CA SER A 117 5.08 22.28 2.00
C SER A 117 5.95 23.30 2.70
N VAL A 118 5.59 24.59 2.76
CA VAL A 118 6.32 25.57 3.58
C VAL A 118 6.31 25.17 5.06
N ILE A 119 5.14 24.84 5.59
CA ILE A 119 4.98 24.51 7.02
C ILE A 119 5.72 23.21 7.35
N ALA A 120 5.58 22.17 6.52
CA ALA A 120 6.31 20.93 6.72
C ALA A 120 7.84 21.10 6.57
N ALA A 121 8.30 21.92 5.62
CA ALA A 121 9.72 22.19 5.42
C ALA A 121 10.37 22.94 6.59
N GLN A 122 9.62 23.81 7.28
CA GLN A 122 10.06 24.45 8.53
C GLN A 122 10.31 23.41 9.63
N ASN A 123 9.53 22.34 9.64
CA ASN A 123 9.74 21.16 10.49
C ASN A 123 10.78 20.16 9.93
N LYS A 124 11.61 20.60 8.97
CA LYS A 124 12.70 19.82 8.35
C LYS A 124 12.24 18.56 7.60
N HIS A 125 10.99 18.50 7.14
CA HIS A 125 10.57 17.44 6.22
C HIS A 125 11.27 17.59 4.87
N LYS A 126 12.11 16.62 4.54
CA LYS A 126 12.96 16.63 3.35
C LYS A 126 12.17 16.63 2.06
N GLU A 127 11.11 15.83 2.00
CA GLU A 127 10.25 15.74 0.81
C GLU A 127 9.57 17.07 0.52
N SER A 128 9.18 17.80 1.57
CA SER A 128 8.61 19.15 1.44
C SER A 128 9.65 20.19 1.03
N GLN A 129 10.88 20.13 1.56
CA GLN A 129 11.97 21.00 1.10
C GLN A 129 12.26 20.82 -0.39
N GLN A 130 12.38 19.58 -0.86
CA GLN A 130 12.56 19.26 -2.28
C GLN A 130 11.39 19.77 -3.14
N ARG A 131 10.17 19.67 -2.61
CA ARG A 131 8.98 20.20 -3.28
C ARG A 131 9.04 21.72 -3.41
N LEU A 132 9.47 22.44 -2.38
CA LEU A 132 9.65 23.89 -2.45
C LEU A 132 10.69 24.30 -3.49
N VAL A 133 11.82 23.59 -3.58
CA VAL A 133 12.82 23.80 -4.64
C VAL A 133 12.14 23.72 -6.02
N THR A 134 11.32 22.70 -6.23
CA THR A 134 10.60 22.50 -7.49
C THR A 134 9.57 23.62 -7.76
N LEU A 135 8.76 23.97 -6.77
CA LEU A 135 7.71 24.99 -6.89
C LEU A 135 8.31 26.37 -7.20
N TYR A 136 9.38 26.78 -6.50
CA TYR A 136 10.07 28.04 -6.73
C TYR A 136 10.84 28.06 -8.06
N SER A 137 11.48 26.96 -8.44
CA SER A 137 12.27 26.88 -9.69
C SER A 137 11.38 27.05 -10.93
N ASN A 138 10.17 26.50 -10.87
CA ASN A 138 9.22 26.49 -11.99
C ASN A 138 8.15 27.58 -11.89
N GLY A 139 8.02 28.26 -10.75
CA GLY A 139 6.95 29.24 -10.52
C GLY A 139 5.56 28.62 -10.45
N TRP A 140 5.45 27.41 -9.91
CA TRP A 140 4.17 26.70 -9.81
C TRP A 140 3.47 27.05 -8.51
N GLY A 141 2.33 27.73 -8.61
CA GLY A 141 1.55 28.15 -7.44
C GLY A 141 2.21 29.21 -6.56
N VAL A 142 3.39 29.70 -6.96
CA VAL A 142 4.18 30.76 -6.35
C VAL A 142 4.95 31.49 -7.44
N LYS A 143 5.36 32.74 -7.21
CA LYS A 143 6.26 33.44 -8.13
C LYS A 143 7.58 32.67 -8.24
N ARG A 144 8.05 32.48 -9.48
CA ARG A 144 9.36 31.86 -9.74
C ARG A 144 10.46 32.67 -9.07
N ASP A 145 11.31 32.00 -8.30
CA ASP A 145 12.43 32.61 -7.57
C ASP A 145 13.55 31.58 -7.38
N LEU A 146 14.64 31.73 -8.14
CA LEU A 146 15.76 30.78 -8.11
C LEU A 146 16.64 30.95 -6.87
N ASP A 147 16.69 32.15 -6.29
CA ASP A 147 17.50 32.41 -5.10
C ASP A 147 16.87 31.72 -3.88
N ILE A 148 15.54 31.79 -3.76
CA ILE A 148 14.80 31.04 -2.74
C ILE A 148 14.87 29.53 -3.00
N ALA A 149 14.80 29.07 -4.24
CA ALA A 149 14.98 27.65 -4.55
C ALA A 149 16.36 27.14 -4.09
N LYS A 150 17.43 27.90 -4.37
CA LYS A 150 18.79 27.57 -3.94
C LYS A 150 18.95 27.59 -2.42
N TYR A 151 18.28 28.51 -1.73
CA TYR A 151 18.23 28.51 -0.27
C TYR A 151 17.67 27.17 0.28
N TRP A 152 16.54 26.70 -0.23
CA TRP A 152 15.96 25.43 0.19
C TRP A 152 16.81 24.21 -0.20
N GLU A 153 17.49 24.27 -1.35
CA GLU A 153 18.41 23.22 -1.79
C GLU A 153 19.62 23.07 -0.85
N ASN A 154 20.23 24.18 -0.45
CA ASN A 154 21.35 24.18 0.50
C ASN A 154 20.94 23.61 1.86
N GLN A 155 19.75 23.99 2.37
CA GLN A 155 19.21 23.42 3.61
C GLN A 155 19.02 21.90 3.54
N PHE A 156 18.59 21.37 2.40
CA PHE A 156 18.46 19.93 2.19
C PHE A 156 19.82 19.22 2.15
N LEU A 157 20.81 19.79 1.46
CA LEU A 157 22.15 19.23 1.31
C LEU A 157 22.89 19.15 2.65
N ASP A 158 22.79 20.18 3.49
CA ASP A 158 23.39 20.20 4.84
C ASP A 158 22.85 19.08 5.74
N ILE A 159 21.57 18.72 5.60
CA ILE A 159 20.99 17.58 6.35
C ILE A 159 21.55 16.25 5.83
N LYS A 160 21.71 16.12 4.50
CA LYS A 160 22.21 14.89 3.88
C LYS A 160 23.67 14.63 4.25
N THR A 161 24.53 15.62 4.14
CA THR A 161 25.96 15.52 4.47
C THR A 161 26.18 15.18 5.96
N ASN A 162 25.39 15.79 6.85
CA ASN A 162 25.44 15.47 8.28
C ASN A 162 25.01 14.03 8.59
N LEU A 163 24.00 13.48 7.90
CA LEU A 163 23.57 12.09 8.09
C LEU A 163 24.60 11.08 7.58
N THR A 164 25.26 11.37 6.45
CA THR A 164 26.35 10.53 5.94
C THR A 164 27.49 10.45 6.95
N ARG A 165 27.89 11.60 7.53
CA ARG A 165 28.98 11.67 8.52
C ARG A 165 28.68 10.92 9.84
N ILE A 166 27.41 10.88 10.27
CA ILE A 166 27.01 10.15 11.49
C ILE A 166 26.97 8.63 11.24
N GLY A 167 26.65 8.19 10.02
CA GLY A 167 26.69 6.78 9.64
C GLY A 167 28.11 6.18 9.70
N ASP A 168 29.11 6.97 9.29
CA ASP A 168 30.51 6.55 9.26
C ASP A 168 31.14 6.52 10.67
N ASN A 169 30.71 7.39 11.59
CA ASN A 169 31.21 7.45 12.97
C ASN A 169 30.61 6.40 13.94
N LYS A 170 29.77 5.47 13.46
CA LYS A 170 29.23 4.35 14.26
C LYS A 170 29.93 3.01 13.99
N LEU A 171 30.93 2.99 13.10
CA LEU A 171 31.68 1.78 12.71
C LEU A 171 33.19 1.85 13.03
N THR A 172 33.62 2.78 13.86
CA THR A 172 34.98 2.85 14.43
C THR A 172 34.91 2.78 15.93
#